data_AF-A0A8X6XJ67-F1
#
_entry.id   AF-A0A8X6XJ67-F1
#
_cell.length_a   1.000
_cell.length_b   1.000
_cell.length_c   1.000
_cell.angle_alpha   90.00
_cell.angle_beta   90.00
_cell.angle_gamma   90.00
#
_symmetry.space_group_name_H-M   'P 1'
#
loop_
_entity.id
_entity.type
_entity.pdbx_description
1 polymer ?
#
loop_
_entity_poly.entity_id
_entity_poly.type
_entity_poly.pdbx_seq_one_letter_code
_entity_poly.pdbx_strand_id
1 'polypeptide(L)'
;MTEIEDNSFDLVVTTYFHCSCDDSEAVVKEIIRVLKPGGKYICLEHLAFPEHTIGLYLQKLVYPIWYLYSNGCTLLRNYAKVIKRAGFSEVICKDYDCGYFMAYFVKHQLIALATK
;
A
#
# COMPACT_ATOMS: atom_id res chain seq x y z
N MET A 1 15.28 13.00 0.68
CA MET A 1 15.70 12.86 2.09
C MET A 1 17.12 12.33 2.09
N THR A 2 18.09 13.07 2.63
CA THR A 2 19.51 12.65 2.69
C THR A 2 19.98 12.36 4.13
N GLU A 3 19.07 12.43 5.11
CA GLU A 3 19.39 12.22 6.53
C GLU A 3 19.55 10.75 6.91
N ILE A 4 19.04 9.84 6.07
CA ILE A 4 19.07 8.40 6.30
C ILE A 4 19.99 7.76 5.26
N GLU A 5 20.99 7.02 5.74
CA GLU A 5 21.96 6.30 4.92
C GLU A 5 21.32 5.21 4.06
N ASP A 6 21.95 4.91 2.93
CA ASP A 6 21.59 3.77 2.10
C ASP A 6 21.89 2.46 2.85
N ASN A 7 21.08 1.41 2.63
CA ASN A 7 21.31 0.09 3.23
C ASN A 7 21.47 0.11 4.77
N SER A 8 20.70 0.96 5.46
CA SER A 8 20.78 1.11 6.91
C SER A 8 19.78 0.24 7.67
N PHE A 9 18.69 -0.21 7.03
CA PHE A 9 17.63 -0.98 7.69
C PHE A 9 17.53 -2.43 7.21
N ASP A 10 17.25 -3.33 8.15
CA ASP A 10 16.95 -4.75 7.86
C ASP A 10 15.47 -4.97 7.50
N LEU A 11 14.58 -4.11 8.04
CA LEU A 11 13.14 -4.21 7.85
C LEU A 11 12.52 -2.81 7.79
N VAL A 12 11.65 -2.58 6.81
CA VAL A 12 10.75 -1.42 6.75
C VAL A 12 9.31 -1.92 6.84
N VAL A 13 8.47 -1.24 7.62
CA VAL A 13 7.05 -1.57 7.77
C VAL A 13 6.20 -0.34 7.50
N THR A 14 5.17 -0.48 6.67
CA THR A 14 4.14 0.56 6.49
C THR A 14 2.74 -0.01 6.73
N THR A 15 1.88 0.81 7.32
CA THR A 15 0.48 0.47 7.56
C THR A 15 -0.40 1.64 7.13
N TYR A 16 -1.26 1.41 6.12
CA TYR A 16 -2.23 2.37 5.58
C TYR A 16 -1.61 3.73 5.22
N PHE A 17 -0.43 3.70 4.60
CA PHE A 17 0.37 4.86 4.31
C PHE A 17 0.29 5.23 2.82
N HIS A 18 0.40 4.24 1.93
CA HIS A 18 0.47 4.46 0.49
C HIS A 18 -0.82 5.01 -0.11
N CYS A 19 -1.96 4.74 0.50
CA CYS A 19 -3.24 5.28 0.05
C CYS A 19 -3.31 6.81 0.16
N SER A 20 -2.53 7.44 1.04
CA SER A 20 -2.51 8.89 1.31
C SER A 20 -1.28 9.60 0.75
N CYS A 21 -0.39 8.88 0.06
CA CYS A 21 0.80 9.45 -0.55
C CYS A 21 0.54 9.94 -1.97
N ASP A 22 1.04 11.11 -2.31
CA ASP A 22 0.97 11.64 -3.68
C ASP A 22 1.75 10.76 -4.66
N ASP A 23 2.96 10.36 -4.29
CA ASP A 23 3.84 9.52 -5.11
C ASP A 23 4.29 8.26 -4.36
N SER A 24 3.48 7.20 -4.43
CA SER A 24 3.84 5.90 -3.87
C SER A 24 5.09 5.29 -4.51
N GLU A 25 5.35 5.56 -5.79
CA GLU A 25 6.52 4.98 -6.47
C GLU A 25 7.82 5.57 -5.93
N ALA A 26 7.87 6.88 -5.73
CA ALA A 26 9.00 7.54 -5.09
C ALA A 26 9.24 7.02 -3.68
N VAL A 27 8.18 6.81 -2.88
CA VAL A 27 8.34 6.24 -1.54
C VAL A 27 8.89 4.82 -1.60
N VAL A 28 8.39 3.97 -2.49
CA VAL A 28 8.93 2.59 -2.59
C VAL A 28 10.40 2.61 -3.05
N LYS A 29 10.82 3.53 -3.91
CA LYS A 29 12.24 3.70 -4.27
C LYS A 29 13.09 4.06 -3.05
N GLU A 30 12.62 4.96 -2.18
CA GLU A 30 13.32 5.28 -0.93
C GLU A 30 13.35 4.10 0.04
N ILE A 31 12.26 3.33 0.15
CA ILE A 31 12.23 2.09 0.94
C ILE A 31 13.30 1.11 0.45
N ILE A 32 13.41 0.93 -0.87
CA ILE A 32 14.46 0.10 -1.45
C ILE A 32 15.84 0.69 -1.15
N ARG A 33 16.05 2.00 -1.30
CA ARG A 33 17.35 2.64 -1.02
C ARG A 33 17.84 2.36 0.40
N VAL A 34 16.97 2.55 1.39
CA VAL A 34 17.35 2.43 2.82
C VAL A 34 17.43 0.97 3.31
N LEU A 35 16.80 0.02 2.61
CA LEU A 35 16.91 -1.40 2.95
C LEU A 35 18.28 -1.96 2.60
N LYS A 36 18.85 -2.80 3.47
CA LYS A 36 20.03 -3.61 3.17
C LYS A 36 19.74 -4.63 2.06
N PRO A 37 20.75 -5.14 1.34
CA PRO A 37 20.58 -6.33 0.50
C PRO A 37 20.03 -7.50 1.33
N GLY A 38 18.96 -8.14 0.88
CA GLY A 38 18.23 -9.16 1.64
C GLY A 38 17.30 -8.62 2.74
N GLY A 39 17.26 -7.29 2.93
CA GLY A 39 16.32 -6.62 3.81
C GLY A 39 14.88 -6.75 3.32
N LYS A 40 13.94 -6.65 4.24
CA LYS A 40 12.51 -6.92 3.97
C LYS A 40 11.67 -5.66 4.06
N TYR A 41 10.63 -5.62 3.25
CA TYR A 41 9.57 -4.62 3.33
C TYR A 41 8.25 -5.33 3.59
N ILE A 42 7.54 -4.94 4.65
CA ILE A 42 6.20 -5.41 4.97
C ILE A 42 5.24 -4.24 4.83
N CYS A 43 4.17 -4.42 4.07
CA CYS A 43 3.11 -3.42 4.01
C CYS A 43 1.74 -4.02 4.27
N LEU A 44 0.93 -3.27 4.99
CA LEU A 44 -0.51 -3.47 5.13
C LEU A 44 -1.21 -2.25 4.53
N GLU A 45 -2.00 -2.44 3.47
CA GLU A 45 -2.63 -1.33 2.75
C GLU A 45 -4.10 -1.63 2.42
N HIS A 46 -4.89 -0.56 2.28
CA HIS A 46 -6.21 -0.65 1.67
C HIS A 46 -6.07 -0.77 0.15
N LEU A 47 -6.91 -1.61 -0.47
CA LEU A 47 -6.95 -1.73 -1.92
C LEU A 47 -8.32 -1.32 -2.48
N ALA A 48 -8.30 -0.90 -3.73
CA ALA A 48 -9.48 -0.98 -4.56
C ALA A 48 -9.99 -2.41 -4.59
N PHE A 49 -11.29 -2.60 -4.42
CA PHE A 49 -11.90 -3.90 -4.70
C PHE A 49 -11.63 -4.32 -6.15
N PRO A 50 -11.68 -5.63 -6.45
CA PRO A 50 -11.54 -6.13 -7.81
C PRO A 50 -12.54 -5.49 -8.77
N GLU A 51 -12.15 -5.39 -10.04
CA GLU A 51 -13.02 -4.87 -11.10
C GLU A 51 -14.33 -5.65 -11.17
N HIS A 52 -15.41 -4.95 -11.54
CA HIS A 52 -16.77 -5.51 -11.65
C HIS A 52 -17.40 -6.02 -10.34
N THR A 53 -16.85 -5.68 -9.18
CA THR A 53 -17.47 -5.99 -7.89
C THR A 53 -18.35 -4.85 -7.37
N ILE A 54 -19.37 -5.19 -6.58
CA ILE A 54 -20.19 -4.20 -5.85
C ILE A 54 -19.35 -3.36 -4.89
N GLY A 55 -18.28 -3.93 -4.32
CA GLY A 55 -17.37 -3.23 -3.43
C GLY A 55 -16.68 -2.06 -4.12
N LEU A 56 -16.22 -2.23 -5.36
CA LEU A 56 -15.59 -1.16 -6.13
C LEU A 56 -16.59 -0.05 -6.48
N TYR A 57 -17.82 -0.41 -6.80
CA TYR A 57 -18.88 0.56 -7.04
C TYR A 57 -19.14 1.41 -5.79
N LEU A 58 -19.26 0.79 -4.62
CA LEU A 58 -19.42 1.50 -3.35
C LEU A 58 -18.21 2.37 -3.01
N GLN A 59 -16.98 1.89 -3.24
CA GLN A 59 -15.77 2.71 -3.07
C GLN A 59 -15.82 3.97 -3.94
N LYS A 60 -16.20 3.86 -5.21
CA LYS A 60 -16.32 5.02 -6.11
C LYS A 60 -17.38 6.01 -5.65
N LEU A 61 -18.50 5.52 -5.12
CA LEU A 61 -19.58 6.35 -4.60
C LEU A 61 -19.14 7.16 -3.36
N VAL A 62 -18.42 6.52 -2.43
CA VAL A 62 -17.98 7.16 -1.18
C VAL A 62 -16.68 7.96 -1.37
N TYR A 63 -15.91 7.69 -2.42
CA TYR A 63 -14.59 8.27 -2.65
C TYR A 63 -14.50 9.80 -2.50
N PRO A 64 -15.40 10.63 -3.05
CA PRO A 64 -15.27 12.09 -2.92
C PRO A 64 -15.34 12.57 -1.46
N ILE A 65 -16.27 11.98 -0.69
CA ILE A 65 -16.43 12.28 0.74
C ILE A 65 -15.21 11.75 1.49
N TRP A 66 -14.81 10.51 1.23
CA TRP A 66 -13.64 9.91 1.86
C TRP A 66 -12.36 10.70 1.62
N TYR A 67 -12.10 11.13 0.39
CA TYR A 67 -10.92 11.90 0.03
C TYR A 67 -10.83 13.20 0.83
N LEU A 68 -11.96 13.89 1.02
CA LEU A 68 -12.03 15.13 1.80
C LEU A 68 -11.87 14.89 3.30
N TYR A 69 -12.53 13.88 3.87
CA TYR A 69 -12.50 13.61 5.31
C TYR A 69 -11.26 12.86 5.78
N SER A 70 -10.61 12.08 4.90
CA SER A 70 -9.46 11.23 5.20
C SER A 70 -8.15 11.81 4.68
N ASN A 71 -8.03 13.14 4.64
CA ASN A 71 -6.82 13.88 4.29
C ASN A 71 -6.16 13.40 2.97
N GLY A 72 -6.96 13.27 1.90
CA GLY A 72 -6.45 12.87 0.58
C GLY A 72 -6.30 11.36 0.36
N CYS A 73 -6.70 10.52 1.32
CA CYS A 73 -6.63 9.07 1.17
C CYS A 73 -7.44 8.57 -0.03
N THR A 74 -6.82 7.72 -0.86
CA THR A 74 -7.42 7.15 -2.06
C THR A 74 -7.83 5.68 -1.86
N LEU A 75 -9.14 5.41 -1.90
CA LEU A 75 -9.69 4.05 -1.81
C LEU A 75 -9.60 3.26 -3.13
N LEU A 76 -9.25 3.94 -4.22
CA LEU A 76 -9.29 3.40 -5.58
C LEU A 76 -7.90 2.96 -6.08
N ARG A 77 -6.86 3.04 -5.23
CA ARG A 77 -5.49 2.71 -5.61
C ARG A 77 -5.29 1.19 -5.62
N ASN A 78 -4.64 0.70 -6.68
CA ASN A 78 -4.17 -0.68 -6.76
C ASN A 78 -2.66 -0.72 -6.48
N TYR A 79 -2.31 -0.73 -5.19
CA TYR A 79 -0.92 -0.70 -4.74
C TYR A 79 -0.15 -2.00 -5.07
N ALA A 80 -0.84 -3.13 -5.23
CA ALA A 80 -0.22 -4.41 -5.59
C ALA A 80 0.58 -4.34 -6.90
N LYS A 81 0.16 -3.52 -7.87
CA LYS A 81 0.90 -3.32 -9.13
C LYS A 81 2.18 -2.51 -8.92
N VAL A 82 2.18 -1.55 -8.00
CA VAL A 82 3.33 -0.68 -7.69
C VAL A 82 4.45 -1.52 -7.08
N ILE A 83 4.15 -2.26 -6.01
CA ILE A 83 5.17 -3.04 -5.28
C ILE A 83 5.80 -4.14 -6.17
N LYS A 84 5.00 -4.78 -7.04
CA LYS A 84 5.51 -5.80 -7.98
C LYS A 84 6.44 -5.26 -9.06
N ARG A 85 6.38 -3.96 -9.35
CA ARG A 85 7.22 -3.30 -10.38
C ARG A 85 8.38 -2.51 -9.77
N ALA A 86 8.47 -2.46 -8.45
CA ALA A 86 9.39 -1.57 -7.76
C ALA A 86 10.87 -2.01 -7.80
N GLY A 87 11.16 -3.24 -8.21
CA GLY A 87 12.53 -3.77 -8.29
C GLY A 87 12.98 -4.58 -7.08
N PHE A 88 12.05 -5.07 -6.26
CA PHE A 88 12.32 -6.11 -5.26
C PHE A 88 12.64 -7.44 -5.95
N SER A 89 13.52 -8.25 -5.35
CA SER A 89 13.90 -9.57 -5.85
C SER A 89 12.79 -10.61 -5.65
N GLU A 90 11.99 -10.46 -4.61
CA GLU A 90 10.82 -11.30 -4.32
C GLU A 90 9.67 -10.45 -3.78
N VAL A 91 8.44 -10.73 -4.22
CA VAL A 91 7.23 -10.07 -3.72
C VAL A 91 6.11 -11.09 -3.53
N ILE A 92 5.66 -11.24 -2.29
CA ILE A 92 4.52 -12.07 -1.91
C ILE A 92 3.38 -11.13 -1.50
N CYS A 93 2.24 -11.25 -2.17
CA CYS A 93 1.05 -10.46 -1.89
C CYS A 93 -0.09 -11.39 -1.48
N LYS A 94 -0.83 -11.02 -0.44
CA LYS A 94 -2.06 -11.68 -0.04
C LYS A 94 -3.15 -10.66 0.21
N ASP A 95 -4.20 -10.75 -0.59
CA ASP A 95 -5.40 -9.94 -0.43
C ASP A 95 -6.30 -10.63 0.60
N TYR A 96 -6.97 -9.85 1.44
CA TYR A 96 -7.93 -10.35 2.39
C TYR A 96 -9.00 -9.31 2.72
N ASP A 97 -10.16 -9.80 3.15
CA ASP A 97 -11.23 -8.95 3.67
C ASP A 97 -11.17 -8.96 5.21
N CYS A 98 -10.94 -7.79 5.81
CA CYS A 98 -10.95 -7.62 7.26
C CYS A 98 -12.38 -7.74 7.81
N GLY A 99 -12.56 -8.47 8.92
CA GLY A 99 -13.87 -8.76 9.52
C GLY A 99 -14.45 -7.62 10.37
N TYR A 100 -15.70 -7.25 10.04
CA TYR A 100 -16.78 -6.60 10.83
C TYR A 100 -16.57 -5.31 11.65
N PHE A 101 -15.37 -4.75 11.77
CA PHE A 101 -15.19 -3.46 12.47
C PHE A 101 -15.10 -2.25 11.53
N MET A 102 -14.76 -2.46 10.26
CA MET A 102 -14.55 -1.39 9.27
C MET A 102 -15.73 -1.26 8.31
N ALA A 103 -15.98 -0.04 7.81
CA ALA A 103 -17.02 0.20 6.81
C ALA A 103 -16.80 -0.70 5.57
N TYR A 104 -17.89 -1.20 4.97
CA TYR A 104 -17.82 -2.22 3.90
C TYR A 104 -16.89 -1.84 2.73
N PHE A 105 -16.74 -0.56 2.44
CA PHE A 105 -15.90 -0.04 1.35
C PHE A 105 -14.40 0.04 1.66
N VAL A 106 -13.96 -0.23 2.90
CA VAL A 106 -12.53 -0.27 3.30
C VAL A 106 -12.06 -1.64 3.79
N LYS A 107 -12.93 -2.67 3.76
CA LYS A 107 -12.58 -4.00 4.26
C LYS A 107 -11.54 -4.72 3.40
N HIS A 108 -11.42 -4.37 2.13
CA HIS A 108 -10.51 -5.04 1.20
C HIS A 108 -9.09 -4.51 1.37
N GLN A 109 -8.20 -5.39 1.81
CA GLN A 109 -6.84 -5.05 2.23
C GLN A 109 -5.83 -5.99 1.57
N LEU A 110 -4.59 -5.50 1.53
CA LEU A 110 -3.42 -6.23 1.07
C LEU A 110 -2.42 -6.29 2.21
N ILE A 111 -1.91 -7.50 2.49
CA ILE A 111 -0.62 -7.66 3.14
C ILE A 111 0.40 -8.09 2.10
N ALA A 112 1.55 -7.42 2.05
CA ALA A 112 2.65 -7.84 1.19
C ALA A 112 3.97 -7.91 1.96
N LEU A 113 4.78 -8.87 1.56
CA LEU A 113 6.17 -9.04 1.97
C LEU A 113 7.02 -8.96 0.70
N ALA A 114 7.99 -8.05 0.69
CA ALA A 114 8.95 -7.92 -0.40
C ALA A 114 10.38 -7.98 0.14
N THR A 115 11.29 -8.56 -0.65
CA THR A 115 12.71 -8.68 -0.32
C THR A 115 13.52 -7.82 -1.28
N LYS A 116 14.44 -7.00 -0.77
CA LYS A 116 15.40 -6.27 -1.61
C LYS A 116 16.45 -7.23 -2.14
#